data_AF-A0A0G1V167-F1
#
_entry.id   AF-A0A0G1V167-F1
#
_cell.length_a   1.000
_cell.length_b   1.000
_cell.length_c   1.000
_cell.angle_alpha   90.00
_cell.angle_beta   90.00
_cell.angle_gamma   90.00
#
_symmetry.space_group_name_H-M   'P 1'
#
loop_
_entity.id
_entity.type
_entity.pdbx_description
1 polymer ?
#
loop_
_entity_poly.entity_id
_entity_poly.type
_entity_poly.pdbx_seq_one_letter_code
_entity_poly.pdbx_strand_id
1 'polypeptide(L)'
;MDYRDLSFVQYRILSAFIRKPQLTYSEARPEDIDNDLYKYHLKFLQEKGVVSKTDTGYSLTDDGKKLVQYLDISGTARETFKISVLCYLFHGGNVLLQKRARQPYLGDIEVISGKLLPGEAVEAAAARKLLEETGLSARFSLS
;
A
#
# COMPACT_ATOMS: atom_id res chain seq x y z
N MET A 1 -1.53 -11.24 -14.64
CA MET A 1 -2.80 -10.50 -14.49
C MET A 1 -2.44 -9.04 -14.30
N ASP A 2 -3.00 -8.15 -15.10
CA ASP A 2 -2.82 -6.70 -14.91
C ASP A 2 -3.83 -6.21 -13.86
N TYR A 3 -3.52 -5.16 -13.09
CA TYR A 3 -4.50 -4.61 -12.15
C TYR A 3 -5.73 -4.09 -12.91
N ARG A 4 -5.55 -3.61 -14.13
CA ARG A 4 -6.63 -3.14 -15.02
C ARG A 4 -7.68 -4.20 -15.36
N ASP A 5 -7.33 -5.47 -15.21
CA ASP A 5 -8.25 -6.60 -15.46
C ASP A 5 -9.21 -6.84 -14.27
N LEU A 6 -9.00 -6.15 -13.13
CA LEU A 6 -9.76 -6.38 -11.91
C LEU A 6 -11.02 -5.53 -11.85
N SER A 7 -12.09 -6.13 -11.30
CA SER A 7 -13.34 -5.42 -11.01
C SER A 7 -13.22 -4.49 -9.80
N PHE A 8 -14.14 -3.54 -9.68
CA PHE A 8 -14.26 -2.70 -8.48
C PHE A 8 -14.37 -3.52 -7.18
N VAL A 9 -15.15 -4.61 -7.20
CA VAL A 9 -15.28 -5.51 -6.04
C VAL A 9 -13.93 -6.14 -5.67
N GLN A 10 -13.15 -6.58 -6.66
CA GLN A 10 -11.83 -7.15 -6.43
C GLN A 10 -10.86 -6.12 -5.85
N TYR A 11 -10.87 -4.87 -6.35
CA TYR A 11 -10.07 -3.80 -5.75
C TYR A 11 -10.44 -3.57 -4.28
N ARG A 12 -11.73 -3.57 -3.94
CA ARG A 12 -12.20 -3.38 -2.56
C ARG A 12 -11.79 -4.53 -1.64
N ILE A 13 -11.82 -5.78 -2.14
CA ILE A 13 -11.31 -6.94 -1.37
C ILE A 13 -9.81 -6.78 -1.15
N LEU A 14 -9.03 -6.50 -2.20
CA LEU A 14 -7.59 -6.39 -2.12
C LEU A 14 -7.12 -5.20 -1.25
N SER A 15 -7.87 -4.10 -1.22
CA SER A 15 -7.51 -2.92 -0.42
C SER A 15 -7.56 -3.19 1.09
N ALA A 16 -8.39 -4.14 1.54
CA ALA A 16 -8.45 -4.56 2.95
C ALA A 16 -7.10 -5.12 3.45
N PHE A 17 -6.32 -5.76 2.56
CA PHE A 17 -5.02 -6.34 2.89
C PHE A 17 -3.86 -5.33 2.90
N ILE A 18 -4.08 -4.06 2.50
CA ILE A 18 -2.98 -3.09 2.34
C ILE A 18 -2.20 -2.88 3.64
N ARG A 19 -2.86 -2.92 4.80
CA ARG A 19 -2.25 -2.67 6.12
C ARG A 19 -2.23 -3.89 7.04
N LYS A 20 -2.75 -5.02 6.58
CA LYS A 20 -2.85 -6.25 7.38
C LYS A 20 -2.21 -7.40 6.60
N PRO A 21 -1.28 -8.16 7.19
CA PRO A 21 -0.63 -9.27 6.50
C PRO A 21 -1.61 -10.42 6.21
N GLN A 22 -2.67 -10.49 7.00
CA GLN A 22 -3.66 -11.56 6.95
C GLN A 22 -5.02 -11.05 7.43
N LEU A 23 -6.09 -11.62 6.87
CA LEU A 23 -7.48 -11.33 7.20
C LEU A 23 -8.31 -12.60 7.30
N THR A 24 -9.29 -12.64 8.20
CA THR A 24 -10.37 -13.64 8.17
C THR A 24 -11.31 -13.41 6.99
N TYR A 25 -12.19 -14.39 6.68
CA TYR A 25 -13.21 -14.25 5.63
C TYR A 25 -14.08 -13.00 5.82
N SER A 26 -14.51 -12.75 7.06
CA SER A 26 -15.38 -11.63 7.40
C SER A 26 -14.67 -10.28 7.33
N GLU A 27 -13.40 -10.21 7.74
CA GLU A 27 -12.63 -8.95 7.68
C GLU A 27 -12.22 -8.57 6.24
N ALA A 28 -12.01 -9.56 5.36
CA ALA A 28 -11.69 -9.31 3.96
C ALA A 28 -12.91 -8.93 3.12
N ARG A 29 -14.13 -9.04 3.66
CA ARG A 29 -15.38 -8.66 2.99
C ARG A 29 -15.66 -7.17 3.16
N PRO A 30 -15.78 -6.40 2.06
CA PRO A 30 -16.27 -5.02 2.14
C PRO A 30 -17.71 -4.97 2.64
N GLU A 31 -18.03 -4.01 3.53
CA GLU A 31 -19.33 -3.94 4.22
C GLU A 31 -20.52 -3.78 3.26
N ASP A 32 -20.30 -3.05 2.16
CA ASP A 32 -21.27 -2.71 1.12
C ASP A 32 -21.44 -3.77 0.02
N ILE A 33 -20.81 -4.94 0.17
CA ILE A 33 -20.83 -6.00 -0.83
C ILE A 33 -21.54 -7.25 -0.29
N ASP A 34 -22.54 -7.70 -1.06
CA ASP A 34 -23.27 -8.94 -0.79
C ASP A 34 -22.34 -10.15 -0.68
N ASN A 35 -22.69 -11.09 0.20
CA ASN A 35 -21.83 -12.23 0.52
C ASN A 35 -21.60 -13.18 -0.67
N ASP A 36 -22.60 -13.38 -1.54
CA ASP A 36 -22.44 -14.28 -2.69
C ASP A 36 -21.56 -13.65 -3.77
N LEU A 37 -21.73 -12.34 -4.00
CA LEU A 37 -20.86 -11.57 -4.89
C LEU A 37 -19.41 -11.53 -4.37
N TYR A 38 -19.23 -11.30 -3.06
CA TYR A 38 -17.93 -11.37 -2.40
C TYR A 38 -17.26 -12.74 -2.58
N LYS A 39 -17.99 -13.82 -2.29
CA LYS A 39 -17.50 -15.20 -2.41
C LYS A 39 -17.04 -15.51 -3.82
N TYR A 40 -17.81 -15.08 -4.83
CA TYR A 40 -17.46 -15.23 -6.23
C TYR A 40 -16.12 -14.53 -6.56
N HIS A 41 -15.97 -13.26 -6.19
CA HIS A 41 -14.75 -12.51 -6.50
C HIS A 41 -13.53 -12.97 -5.68
N LEU A 42 -13.70 -13.35 -4.42
CA LEU A 42 -12.63 -13.94 -3.62
C LEU A 42 -12.15 -15.25 -4.22
N LYS A 43 -13.08 -16.12 -4.66
CA LYS A 43 -12.73 -17.38 -5.32
C LYS A 43 -11.90 -17.14 -6.59
N PHE A 44 -12.32 -16.18 -7.42
CA PHE A 44 -11.57 -15.79 -8.60
C PHE A 44 -10.15 -15.32 -8.24
N LEU A 45 -9.99 -14.46 -7.23
CA LEU A 45 -8.67 -13.97 -6.81
C LEU A 45 -7.75 -15.12 -6.32
N GLN A 46 -8.31 -16.15 -5.70
CA GLN A 46 -7.56 -17.35 -5.32
C GLN A 46 -7.13 -18.18 -6.52
N GLU A 47 -8.05 -18.45 -7.46
CA GLU A 47 -7.76 -19.21 -8.68
C GLU A 47 -6.70 -18.53 -9.55
N LYS A 48 -6.60 -17.20 -9.48
CA LYS A 48 -5.60 -16.41 -10.17
C LYS A 48 -4.30 -16.24 -9.39
N GLY A 49 -4.17 -16.86 -8.21
CA GLY A 49 -2.98 -16.81 -7.39
C GLY A 49 -2.68 -15.43 -6.81
N VAL A 50 -3.68 -14.55 -6.69
CA VAL A 50 -3.55 -13.20 -6.11
C VAL A 50 -3.72 -13.23 -4.59
N VAL A 51 -4.62 -14.08 -4.12
CA VAL A 51 -4.90 -14.32 -2.69
C VAL A 51 -4.69 -15.79 -2.40
N SER A 52 -3.99 -16.12 -1.32
CA SER A 52 -3.87 -17.49 -0.81
C SER A 52 -4.72 -17.66 0.44
N LYS A 53 -5.44 -18.77 0.53
CA LYS A 53 -6.04 -19.22 1.78
C LYS A 53 -4.98 -19.86 2.67
N THR A 54 -4.97 -19.49 3.93
CA THR A 54 -4.12 -20.06 4.99
C THR A 54 -5.01 -20.68 6.07
N ASP A 55 -4.39 -21.35 7.06
CA ASP A 55 -5.14 -22.00 8.15
C ASP A 55 -5.98 -21.02 8.96
N THR A 56 -5.50 -19.79 9.10
CA THR A 56 -6.12 -18.74 9.93
C THR A 56 -6.82 -17.64 9.12
N GLY A 57 -6.90 -17.76 7.79
CA GLY A 57 -7.60 -16.80 6.95
C GLY A 57 -7.09 -16.70 5.51
N TYR A 58 -6.80 -15.49 5.06
CA TYR A 58 -6.37 -15.15 3.71
C TYR A 58 -5.20 -14.17 3.75
N SER A 59 -4.29 -14.28 2.80
CA SER A 59 -3.16 -13.36 2.62
C SER A 59 -2.94 -13.08 1.14
N LEU A 60 -2.31 -11.94 0.85
CA LEU A 60 -1.82 -11.66 -0.51
C LEU A 60 -0.62 -12.54 -0.82
N THR A 61 -0.60 -13.12 -2.02
CA THR A 61 0.62 -13.68 -2.60
C THR A 61 1.57 -12.55 -3.00
N ASP A 62 2.78 -12.88 -3.45
CA ASP A 62 3.71 -11.83 -3.93
C ASP A 62 3.16 -11.09 -5.15
N ASP A 63 2.41 -11.76 -6.01
CA ASP A 63 1.71 -11.09 -7.12
C ASP A 63 0.54 -10.24 -6.63
N GLY A 64 -0.19 -10.66 -5.59
CA GLY A 64 -1.18 -9.83 -4.92
C GLY A 64 -0.58 -8.57 -4.29
N LYS A 65 0.58 -8.69 -3.64
CA LYS A 65 1.33 -7.55 -3.09
C LYS A 65 1.73 -6.56 -4.20
N LYS A 66 2.17 -7.06 -5.35
CA LYS A 66 2.45 -6.22 -6.53
C LYS A 66 1.20 -5.55 -7.07
N LEU A 67 0.03 -6.17 -7.03
CA LEU A 67 -1.21 -5.55 -7.53
C LEU A 67 -1.69 -4.41 -6.62
N VAL A 68 -1.67 -4.61 -5.29
CA VAL A 68 -2.13 -3.58 -4.34
C VAL A 68 -1.26 -2.32 -4.32
N GLN A 69 -0.06 -2.34 -4.93
CA GLN A 69 0.77 -1.14 -5.08
C GLN A 69 0.10 -0.04 -5.92
N TYR A 70 -0.86 -0.40 -6.77
CA TYR A 70 -1.61 0.50 -7.64
C TYR A 70 -2.90 1.01 -6.98
N LEU A 71 -3.26 0.47 -5.81
CA LEU A 71 -4.48 0.81 -5.08
C LEU A 71 -4.16 1.75 -3.91
N ASP A 72 -5.12 2.61 -3.58
CA ASP A 72 -5.20 3.24 -2.27
C ASP A 72 -6.04 2.40 -1.30
N ILE A 73 -6.12 2.86 -0.04
CA ILE A 73 -6.82 2.15 1.04
C ILE A 73 -8.32 1.98 0.76
N SER A 74 -8.90 2.82 -0.09
CA SER A 74 -10.30 2.72 -0.54
C SER A 74 -10.50 1.79 -1.73
N GLY A 75 -9.43 1.24 -2.31
CA GLY A 75 -9.51 0.40 -3.51
C GLY A 75 -9.67 1.20 -4.80
N THR A 76 -9.26 2.47 -4.80
CA THR A 76 -9.18 3.26 -6.03
C THR A 76 -7.83 3.00 -6.69
N ALA A 77 -7.87 2.55 -7.95
CA ALA A 77 -6.67 2.40 -8.76
C ALA A 77 -6.14 3.77 -9.18
N ARG A 78 -4.82 3.98 -9.08
CA ARG A 78 -4.14 5.18 -9.58
C ARG A 78 -3.03 4.77 -10.55
N GLU A 79 -3.27 5.04 -11.82
CA GLU A 79 -2.29 4.86 -12.89
C GLU A 79 -1.39 6.09 -12.97
N THR A 80 -0.19 6.04 -12.39
CA THR A 80 0.81 7.07 -12.67
C THR A 80 2.23 6.51 -12.59
N PHE A 81 3.12 7.06 -13.42
CA PHE A 81 4.57 6.98 -13.18
C PHE A 81 4.85 7.56 -11.79
N LYS A 82 5.48 6.77 -10.92
CA LYS A 82 5.67 7.13 -9.52
C LYS A 82 7.04 7.76 -9.35
N ILE A 83 7.08 9.07 -9.17
CA ILE A 83 8.27 9.75 -8.65
C ILE A 83 8.13 9.78 -7.13
N SER A 84 9.20 9.43 -6.42
CA SER A 84 9.23 9.46 -4.95
C SER A 84 10.44 10.23 -4.46
N VAL A 85 10.27 10.92 -3.34
CA VAL A 85 11.38 11.47 -2.54
C VAL A 85 11.81 10.45 -1.50
N LEU A 86 13.11 10.38 -1.24
CA LEU A 86 13.69 9.65 -0.12
C LEU A 86 14.45 10.68 0.73
N CYS A 87 14.18 10.70 2.04
CA CYS A 87 14.81 11.62 2.98
C CYS A 87 15.73 10.82 3.90
N TYR A 88 17.03 11.09 3.82
CA TYR A 88 18.04 10.54 4.71
C TYR A 88 18.33 11.57 5.80
N LEU A 89 17.94 11.28 7.04
CA LEU A 89 18.15 12.18 8.18
C LEU A 89 19.21 11.61 9.09
N PHE A 90 20.28 12.37 9.29
CA PHE A 90 21.40 11.98 10.14
C PHE A 90 21.43 12.82 11.41
N HIS A 91 21.72 12.17 12.53
CA HIS A 91 22.00 12.84 13.80
C HIS A 91 23.19 12.16 14.48
N GLY A 92 24.34 12.86 14.49
CA GLY A 92 25.61 12.24 14.87
C GLY A 92 25.94 11.07 13.93
N GLY A 93 26.18 9.89 14.50
CA GLY A 93 26.42 8.64 13.76
C GLY A 93 25.17 7.83 13.41
N ASN A 94 23.97 8.33 13.72
CA ASN A 94 22.72 7.59 13.53
C ASN A 94 21.93 8.11 12.32
N VAL A 95 21.15 7.22 11.70
CA VAL A 95 20.17 7.54 10.65
C VAL A 95 18.76 7.24 11.14
N LEU A 96 17.81 8.14 10.86
CA LEU A 96 16.40 7.91 11.16
C LEU A 96 15.80 6.94 10.13
N LEU A 97 15.21 5.85 10.63
CA LEU A 97 14.51 4.84 9.84
C LEU A 97 13.07 4.69 10.33
N GLN A 98 12.20 4.21 9.46
CA GLN A 98 10.81 3.90 9.74
C GLN A 98 10.51 2.44 9.42
N LYS A 99 9.49 1.88 10.09
CA LYS A 99 8.94 0.57 9.77
C LYS A 99 7.69 0.74 8.91
N ARG A 100 7.68 0.15 7.73
CA ARG A 100 6.60 0.36 6.76
C ARG A 100 5.28 -0.25 7.25
N ALA A 101 4.22 0.54 7.27
CA ALA A 101 2.89 0.13 7.73
C ALA A 101 1.96 -0.37 6.61
N ARG A 102 2.48 -0.58 5.40
CA ARG A 102 1.67 -1.00 4.23
C ARG A 102 2.41 -1.91 3.25
N GLN A 103 1.64 -2.77 2.57
CA GLN A 103 2.08 -3.56 1.43
C GLN A 103 2.61 -2.68 0.29
N PRO A 104 3.53 -3.19 -0.57
CA PRO A 104 4.02 -4.58 -0.64
C PRO A 104 5.12 -4.95 0.37
N TYR A 105 5.71 -3.97 1.05
CA TYR A 105 6.88 -4.14 1.93
C TYR A 105 6.48 -3.99 3.40
N LEU A 106 5.29 -4.48 3.77
CA LEU A 106 4.75 -4.33 5.13
C LEU A 106 5.72 -4.91 6.16
N GLY A 107 6.17 -4.07 7.09
CA GLY A 107 7.09 -4.44 8.16
C GLY A 107 8.57 -4.22 7.85
N ASP A 108 8.94 -3.90 6.60
CA ASP A 108 10.33 -3.60 6.22
C ASP A 108 10.79 -2.29 6.86
N ILE A 109 12.10 -2.19 7.11
CA ILE A 109 12.74 -0.99 7.63
C ILE A 109 13.30 -0.19 6.45
N GLU A 110 12.90 1.07 6.34
CA GLU A 110 13.32 1.97 5.25
C GLU A 110 13.56 3.40 5.75
N VAL A 111 14.16 4.23 4.91
CA VAL A 111 14.21 5.67 5.14
C VAL A 111 12.83 6.31 4.94
N ILE A 112 12.68 7.55 5.40
CA ILE A 112 11.49 8.35 5.11
C ILE A 112 11.33 8.46 3.59
N SER A 113 10.20 8.04 3.07
CA SER A 113 9.94 8.07 1.63
C SER A 113 8.49 8.38 1.33
N GLY A 114 8.23 8.88 0.12
CA GLY A 114 6.87 9.05 -0.34
C GLY A 114 6.77 9.62 -1.74
N LYS A 115 5.58 9.47 -2.32
CA LYS A 115 5.30 9.94 -3.69
C LYS A 115 5.22 11.45 -3.73
N LEU A 116 5.71 12.02 -4.83
CA LEU A 116 5.38 13.39 -5.21
C LEU A 116 3.93 13.44 -5.68
N LEU A 117 3.23 14.48 -5.28
CA LEU A 117 1.93 14.81 -5.81
C LEU A 117 2.07 15.61 -7.12
N PRO A 118 1.06 15.57 -8.03
CA PRO A 118 1.09 16.37 -9.24
C PRO A 118 1.28 17.87 -8.93
N GLY A 119 2.31 18.47 -9.55
CA GLY A 119 2.66 19.89 -9.34
C GLY A 119 3.41 20.19 -8.03
N GLU A 120 3.74 19.18 -7.22
CA GLU A 120 4.47 19.36 -5.97
C GLU A 120 5.98 19.48 -6.20
N ALA A 121 6.61 20.49 -5.57
CA ALA A 121 8.07 20.62 -5.55
C ALA A 121 8.72 19.50 -4.71
N VAL A 122 9.94 19.08 -5.09
CA VAL A 122 10.67 17.99 -4.41
C VAL A 122 10.87 18.30 -2.92
N GLU A 123 11.22 19.54 -2.60
CA GLU A 123 11.47 20.03 -1.25
C GLU A 123 10.18 20.03 -0.40
N ALA A 124 9.06 20.40 -1.02
CA ALA A 124 7.75 20.38 -0.39
C ALA A 124 7.29 18.95 -0.10
N ALA A 125 7.51 18.02 -1.04
CA ALA A 125 7.24 16.61 -0.84
C ALA A 125 8.09 16.02 0.30
N ALA A 126 9.37 16.36 0.36
CA ALA A 126 10.27 15.91 1.43
C ALA A 126 9.82 16.42 2.81
N ALA A 127 9.50 17.72 2.93
CA ALA A 127 8.99 18.31 4.17
C ALA A 127 7.67 17.69 4.62
N ARG A 128 6.72 17.53 3.69
CA ARG A 128 5.42 16.91 3.97
C ARG A 128 5.57 15.46 4.42
N LYS A 129 6.37 14.66 3.70
CA LYS A 129 6.58 13.25 4.05
C LYS A 129 7.30 13.07 5.37
N LEU A 130 8.29 13.91 5.69
CA LEU A 130 8.93 13.90 6.99
C LEU A 130 7.91 14.15 8.11
N LEU A 131 7.08 15.18 7.97
CA LEU A 131 6.07 15.53 8.95
C LEU A 131 5.02 14.42 9.12
N GLU A 132 4.46 13.91 8.02
CA GLU A 132 3.43 12.87 8.04
C GLU A 132 3.91 11.58 8.72
N GLU A 133 5.14 11.14 8.46
CA GLU A 133 5.65 9.83 8.92
C GLU A 133 6.33 9.91 10.30
N THR A 134 6.81 11.08 10.73
CA THR A 134 7.61 11.20 11.98
C THR A 134 7.14 12.29 12.94
N GLY A 135 6.32 13.24 12.49
CA GLY A 135 6.01 14.45 13.24
C GLY A 135 7.13 15.50 13.25
N LEU A 136 8.28 15.24 12.60
CA LEU A 136 9.40 16.18 12.52
C LEU A 136 9.21 17.17 11.36
N SER A 137 9.80 18.36 11.49
CA SER A 137 9.77 19.40 10.46
C SER A 137 11.18 19.85 10.09
N ALA A 138 11.40 20.10 8.79
CA ALA A 138 12.66 20.59 8.25
C ALA A 138 12.42 21.46 7.01
N ARG A 139 13.41 22.30 6.67
CA ARG A 139 13.45 23.04 5.41
C ARG A 139 14.44 22.36 4.47
N PHE A 140 13.99 22.00 3.28
CA PHE A 140 14.81 21.43 2.23
C PHE A 140 15.13 22.49 1.17
N SER A 141 16.29 22.35 0.53
CA SER A 141 16.73 23.17 -0.60
C SER A 141 17.48 22.30 -1.58
N LEU A 142 17.22 22.47 -2.88
CA LEU A 142 18.05 21.88 -3.92
C LEU A 142 19.40 22.61 -3.96
N SER A 143 20.48 21.84 -4.07
CA SER A 143 21.86 22.30 -4.20
C SER A 143 22.31 22.35 -5.65
#